data_AF-A0A2L0RTR8-F1
#
_entry.id   AF-A0A2L0RTR8-F1
#
_cell.length_a   1.000
_cell.length_b   1.000
_cell.length_c   1.000
_cell.angle_alpha   90.00
_cell.angle_beta   90.00
_cell.angle_gamma   90.00
#
_symmetry.space_group_name_H-M   'P 1'
#
loop_
_entity.id
_entity.type
_entity.pdbx_description
1 polymer ?
#
loop_
_entity_poly.entity_id
_entity_poly.type
_entity_poly.pdbx_seq_one_letter_code
_entity_poly.pdbx_strand_id
1 'polypeptide(L)'
;MKTVALGQAIKRLRTAQGMSQSRLGSLAGFDPNTISRFETGNYPPSVEALYKIAQSLNVSVRDFFVDMENDDEKRSYLFNIICNSSSEELDRLVELVSLPDKKD
;
A
#
# COMPACT_ATOMS: atom_id res chain seq x y z
N MET A 1 -6.67 -14.62 -4.18
CA MET A 1 -7.03 -13.32 -4.81
C MET A 1 -6.81 -12.22 -3.79
N LYS A 2 -5.86 -11.29 -4.02
CA LYS A 2 -5.79 -9.93 -3.39
C LYS A 2 -4.51 -9.13 -3.73
N THR A 3 -3.46 -9.74 -4.31
CA THR A 3 -2.21 -9.03 -4.70
C THR A 3 -2.34 -8.17 -5.95
N VAL A 4 -3.23 -8.54 -6.89
CA VAL A 4 -3.39 -7.84 -8.17
C VAL A 4 -3.94 -6.42 -7.96
N ALA A 5 -4.89 -6.23 -7.04
CA ALA A 5 -5.47 -4.91 -6.75
C ALA A 5 -4.42 -3.95 -6.18
N LEU A 6 -3.58 -4.42 -5.24
CA LEU A 6 -2.49 -3.62 -4.68
C LEU A 6 -1.45 -3.24 -5.75
N GLY A 7 -1.04 -4.21 -6.58
CA GLY A 7 -0.10 -3.95 -7.67
C GLY A 7 -0.63 -2.93 -8.69
N GLN A 8 -1.92 -3.02 -9.02
CA GLN A 8 -2.59 -2.07 -9.90
C GLN A 8 -2.64 -0.66 -9.28
N ALA A 9 -2.90 -0.54 -7.98
CA ALA A 9 -2.90 0.76 -7.30
C ALA A 9 -1.50 1.41 -7.30
N ILE A 10 -0.44 0.63 -7.02
CA ILE A 10 0.95 1.10 -7.11
C ILE A 10 1.25 1.61 -8.53
N LYS A 11 0.90 0.82 -9.56
CA LYS A 11 1.09 1.19 -10.96
C LYS A 11 0.33 2.48 -11.30
N ARG A 12 -0.94 2.58 -10.90
CA ARG A 12 -1.81 3.74 -11.15
C ARG A 12 -1.19 5.01 -10.58
N LEU A 13 -0.83 5.01 -9.30
CA LEU A 13 -0.23 6.16 -8.61
C LEU A 13 1.13 6.53 -9.22
N ARG A 14 1.98 5.55 -9.56
CA ARG A 14 3.24 5.80 -10.27
C ARG A 14 3.01 6.49 -11.61
N THR A 15 2.11 5.96 -12.43
CA THR A 15 1.85 6.50 -13.77
C THR A 15 1.18 7.88 -13.74
N ALA A 16 0.35 8.16 -12.73
CA ALA A 16 -0.25 9.48 -12.53
C ALA A 16 0.80 10.58 -12.30
N GLN A 17 1.99 10.22 -11.83
CA GLN A 17 3.12 11.13 -11.63
C GLN A 17 4.13 11.11 -12.80
N GLY A 18 3.82 10.41 -13.89
CA GLY A 18 4.71 10.31 -15.06
C GLY A 18 6.01 9.53 -14.78
N MET A 19 6.09 8.78 -13.68
CA MET A 19 7.30 8.04 -13.32
C MET A 19 7.39 6.71 -14.07
N SER A 20 8.59 6.34 -14.53
CA SER A 20 8.88 4.98 -15.00
C SER A 20 9.10 4.02 -13.82
N GLN A 21 9.00 2.71 -14.05
CA GLN A 21 9.31 1.70 -13.01
C GLN A 21 10.76 1.83 -12.53
N SER A 22 11.69 2.17 -13.43
CA SER A 22 13.09 2.42 -13.10
C SER A 22 13.25 3.66 -12.20
N ARG A 23 12.51 4.74 -12.48
CA ARG A 23 12.53 5.94 -11.64
C ARG A 23 11.98 5.66 -10.24
N LEU A 24 10.85 4.97 -10.13
CA LEU A 24 10.29 4.59 -8.83
C LEU A 24 11.25 3.66 -8.07
N GLY A 25 11.82 2.65 -8.75
CA GLY A 25 12.79 1.74 -8.16
C GLY A 25 13.99 2.47 -7.59
N SER A 26 14.57 3.40 -8.36
CA SER A 26 15.70 4.22 -7.91
C SER A 26 15.38 5.06 -6.67
N LEU A 27 14.15 5.57 -6.54
CA LEU A 27 13.73 6.37 -5.38
C LEU A 27 13.43 5.49 -4.15
N ALA A 28 12.79 4.34 -4.37
CA ALA A 28 12.34 3.44 -3.31
C ALA A 28 13.41 2.41 -2.87
N GLY A 29 14.56 2.36 -3.57
CA GLY A 29 15.65 1.42 -3.28
C GLY A 29 15.41 0.01 -3.84
N PHE A 30 14.71 -0.11 -4.97
CA PHE A 30 14.42 -1.38 -5.64
C PHE A 30 14.89 -1.35 -7.10
N ASP A 31 15.20 -2.51 -7.66
CA ASP A 31 15.43 -2.61 -9.10
C ASP A 31 14.09 -2.50 -9.88
N PRO A 32 14.13 -2.14 -11.18
CA PRO A 32 12.91 -1.97 -11.98
C PRO A 32 12.07 -3.26 -12.10
N ASN A 33 12.71 -4.43 -12.08
CA ASN A 33 12.02 -5.71 -12.20
C ASN A 33 11.28 -6.06 -10.90
N THR A 34 11.82 -5.70 -9.74
CA THR A 34 11.13 -5.77 -8.45
C THR A 34 9.87 -4.89 -8.44
N ILE A 35 9.96 -3.64 -8.91
CA ILE A 35 8.78 -2.78 -9.08
C ILE A 35 7.76 -3.42 -10.02
N SER A 36 8.20 -3.99 -11.15
CA SER A 36 7.29 -4.69 -12.07
C SER A 36 6.61 -5.90 -11.45
N ARG A 37 7.29 -6.65 -10.57
CA ARG A 37 6.72 -7.81 -9.87
C ARG A 37 5.68 -7.39 -8.83
N PHE A 38 5.90 -6.28 -8.14
CA PHE A 38 4.90 -5.67 -7.26
C PHE A 38 3.67 -5.24 -8.07
N GLU A 39 3.87 -4.52 -9.17
CA GLU A 39 2.78 -3.96 -9.98
C GLU A 39 1.92 -5.02 -10.70
N THR A 40 2.51 -6.16 -11.06
CA THR A 40 1.79 -7.27 -11.68
C THR A 40 1.11 -8.18 -10.64
N GLY A 41 1.39 -8.00 -9.35
CA GLY A 41 0.89 -8.86 -8.27
C GLY A 41 1.53 -10.25 -8.23
N ASN A 42 2.59 -10.48 -9.02
CA ASN A 42 3.37 -11.72 -9.03
C ASN A 42 4.09 -11.94 -7.69
N TYR A 43 4.47 -10.86 -7.00
CA TYR A 43 5.10 -10.90 -5.69
C TYR A 43 4.55 -9.76 -4.83
N PRO A 44 4.03 -10.03 -3.62
CA PRO A 44 3.56 -8.97 -2.74
C PRO A 44 4.73 -8.16 -2.18
N PRO A 45 4.65 -6.81 -2.15
CA PRO A 45 5.57 -6.01 -1.37
C PRO A 45 5.40 -6.31 0.13
N SER A 46 6.50 -6.27 0.88
CA SER A 46 6.44 -6.21 2.35
C SER A 46 5.86 -4.87 2.79
N VAL A 47 5.46 -4.76 4.07
CA VAL A 47 4.99 -3.49 4.66
C VAL A 47 6.04 -2.38 4.49
N GLU A 48 7.30 -2.72 4.77
CA GLU A 48 8.44 -1.80 4.59
C GLU A 48 8.61 -1.37 3.13
N ALA A 49 8.50 -2.29 2.18
CA ALA A 49 8.57 -1.96 0.76
C ALA A 49 7.42 -1.06 0.33
N LEU A 50 6.21 -1.33 0.81
CA LEU A 50 5.03 -0.53 0.54
C LEU A 50 5.17 0.89 1.10
N TYR A 51 5.74 1.04 2.30
CA TYR A 51 6.03 2.32 2.91
C TYR A 51 7.05 3.14 2.11
N LYS A 52 8.15 2.50 1.67
CA LYS A 52 9.16 3.15 0.80
C LYS A 52 8.58 3.61 -0.52
N ILE A 53 7.71 2.80 -1.13
CA ILE A 53 7.01 3.16 -2.35
C ILE A 53 6.06 4.34 -2.11
N ALA A 54 5.29 4.35 -1.01
CA ALA A 54 4.42 5.46 -0.63
C ALA A 54 5.19 6.77 -0.50
N GLN A 55 6.30 6.75 0.25
CA GLN A 55 7.17 7.91 0.43
C GLN A 55 7.76 8.41 -0.91
N SER A 56 8.21 7.48 -1.76
CA SER A 56 8.79 7.81 -3.06
C SER A 56 7.79 8.42 -4.03
N LEU A 57 6.52 8.03 -3.89
CA LEU A 57 5.39 8.60 -4.63
C LEU A 57 4.78 9.82 -3.93
N ASN A 58 5.25 10.22 -2.75
CA ASN A 58 4.65 11.30 -1.97
C ASN A 58 3.13 11.11 -1.76
N VAL A 59 2.72 9.90 -1.45
CA VAL A 59 1.33 9.50 -1.14
C VAL A 59 1.26 8.83 0.23
N SER A 60 0.06 8.70 0.78
CA SER A 60 -0.17 7.86 1.94
C SER A 60 -0.22 6.38 1.53
N VAL A 61 0.20 5.48 2.42
CA VAL A 61 -0.02 4.03 2.24
C VAL A 61 -1.51 3.72 2.02
N ARG A 62 -2.41 4.53 2.60
CA ARG A 62 -3.85 4.43 2.39
C ARG A 62 -4.25 4.53 0.91
N ASP A 63 -3.52 5.33 0.13
CA ASP A 63 -3.87 5.61 -1.27
C ASP A 63 -3.76 4.37 -2.17
N PHE A 64 -2.99 3.37 -1.76
CA PHE A 64 -2.94 2.06 -2.42
C PHE A 64 -4.21 1.22 -2.24
N PHE A 65 -5.09 1.62 -1.33
CA PHE A 65 -6.26 0.85 -0.89
C PHE A 65 -7.59 1.58 -1.16
N VAL A 66 -7.54 2.76 -1.78
CA VAL A 66 -8.73 3.61 -2.02
C VAL A 66 -9.68 3.01 -3.05
N ASP A 67 -9.19 2.14 -3.96
CA ASP A 67 -10.01 1.47 -4.97
C ASP A 67 -10.72 0.21 -4.45
N MET A 68 -10.70 -0.05 -3.13
CA MET A 68 -11.61 -1.04 -2.54
C MET A 68 -13.02 -0.45 -2.55
N GLU A 69 -13.73 -0.65 -3.67
CA GLU A 69 -15.04 0.00 -3.94
C GLU A 69 -16.14 -0.41 -2.94
N ASN A 70 -15.97 -1.53 -2.23
CA ASN A 70 -16.92 -1.99 -1.21
C ASN A 70 -16.27 -2.01 0.19
N ASP A 71 -16.97 -1.46 1.18
CA ASP A 71 -16.61 -1.56 2.59
C ASP A 71 -16.43 -3.01 3.07
N ASP A 72 -17.10 -3.99 2.49
CA ASP A 72 -16.91 -5.42 2.81
C ASP A 72 -15.53 -5.92 2.39
N GLU A 73 -14.98 -5.43 1.28
CA GLU A 73 -13.60 -5.75 0.88
C GLU A 73 -12.59 -5.11 1.82
N LYS A 74 -12.83 -3.85 2.21
CA LYS A 74 -12.03 -3.13 3.22
C LYS A 74 -12.06 -3.88 4.55
N ARG A 75 -13.25 -4.25 5.04
CA ARG A 75 -13.44 -5.02 6.27
C ARG A 75 -12.76 -6.38 6.19
N SER A 76 -12.90 -7.09 5.07
CA SER A 76 -12.26 -8.39 4.86
C SER A 76 -10.73 -8.29 4.83
N TYR A 77 -10.17 -7.23 4.25
CA TYR A 77 -8.73 -6.97 4.26
C TYR A 77 -8.23 -6.62 5.66
N LEU A 78 -8.89 -5.68 6.35
CA LEU A 78 -8.55 -5.28 7.71
C LEU A 78 -8.65 -6.45 8.68
N PHE A 79 -9.70 -7.26 8.58
CA PHE A 79 -9.88 -8.45 9.41
C PHE A 79 -8.72 -9.43 9.25
N ASN A 80 -8.27 -9.67 8.01
CA ASN A 80 -7.13 -10.55 7.77
C ASN A 80 -5.83 -9.99 8.37
N ILE A 81 -5.61 -8.68 8.28
CA ILE A 81 -4.44 -8.05 8.94
C ILE A 81 -4.54 -8.24 10.44
N ILE A 82 -5.67 -7.84 11.05
CA ILE A 82 -5.90 -7.91 12.50
C ILE A 82 -5.64 -9.33 13.03
N CYS A 83 -6.14 -10.37 12.35
CA CYS A 83 -5.96 -11.76 12.79
C CYS A 83 -4.51 -12.26 12.76
N ASN A 84 -3.64 -11.66 11.95
CA ASN A 84 -2.25 -12.09 11.78
C ASN A 84 -1.23 -11.09 12.34
N SER A 85 -1.70 -9.97 12.92
CA SER A 85 -0.85 -8.94 13.50
C SER A 85 -0.41 -9.29 14.92
N SER A 86 0.79 -8.84 15.29
CA SER A 86 1.27 -8.87 16.67
C SER A 86 0.52 -7.87 17.55
N SER A 87 0.61 -8.03 18.88
CA SER A 87 -0.01 -7.09 19.84
C SER A 87 0.44 -5.65 19.61
N GLU A 88 1.73 -5.42 19.35
CA GLU A 88 2.27 -4.08 19.14
C GLU A 88 1.71 -3.42 17.86
N GLU A 89 1.52 -4.20 16.80
CA GLU A 89 0.91 -3.70 15.56
C GLU A 89 -0.58 -3.40 15.74
N LEU A 90 -1.29 -4.21 16.54
CA LEU A 90 -2.68 -3.96 16.88
C LEU A 90 -2.84 -2.67 17.68
N ASP A 91 -1.96 -2.39 18.64
CA ASP A 91 -1.99 -1.16 19.44
C ASP A 91 -1.83 0.08 18.54
N ARG A 92 -0.88 0.05 17.59
CA ARG A 92 -0.68 1.13 16.61
C ARG A 92 -1.88 1.30 15.68
N LEU A 93 -2.50 0.20 15.24
CA LEU A 93 -3.69 0.24 14.39
C LEU A 93 -4.87 0.88 15.13
N VAL A 94 -5.08 0.52 16.40
CA VAL A 94 -6.12 1.13 17.26
C VAL A 94 -5.87 2.62 17.44
N GLU A 95 -4.63 3.03 17.71
CA GLU A 95 -4.26 4.44 17.83
C GLU A 95 -4.60 5.20 16.54
N LEU A 96 -4.18 4.67 15.39
CA LEU A 96 -4.36 5.30 14.07
C LEU A 96 -5.84 5.55 13.74
N VAL A 97 -6.74 4.62 14.06
CA VAL A 97 -8.18 4.74 13.76
C VAL A 97 -8.96 5.50 14.84
N SER A 98 -8.39 5.66 16.04
CA SER A 98 -9.02 6.38 17.15
C SER A 98 -8.68 7.87 17.17
N LEU A 99 -7.78 8.33 16.30
CA LEU A 99 -7.53 9.76 16.13
C LEU A 99 -8.82 10.43 15.64
N PRO A 100 -9.35 11.44 16.37
CA PRO A 100 -10.51 12.18 15.89
C PRO A 100 -10.16 12.78 14.53
N ASP A 101 -11.06 12.63 13.55
CA ASP A 101 -10.96 13.34 12.28
C ASP A 101 -10.62 14.80 12.59
N LYS A 102 -9.49 15.28 12.08
CA LYS A 102 -9.20 16.71 12.10
C LYS A 102 -10.36 17.38 11.35
N LYS A 103 -11.33 17.88 12.11
CA LYS A 103 -12.33 18.83 11.64
C LYS A 103 -11.57 20.08 11.24
N ASP A 104 -11.37 20.26 9.94
CA ASP A 104 -11.37 21.59 9.34
C ASP A 104 -12.83 22.04 9.14
#